data_AF-A0A7J3TIW8-F1
#
_entry.id   AF-A0A7J3TIW8-F1
#
_cell.length_a   1.000
_cell.length_b   1.000
_cell.length_c   1.000
_cell.angle_alpha   90.00
_cell.angle_beta   90.00
_cell.angle_gamma   90.00
#
_symmetry.space_group_name_H-M   'P 1'
#
loop_
_entity.id
_entity.type
_entity.pdbx_description
1 polymer ?
#
loop_
_entity_poly.entity_id
_entity_poly.type
_entity_poly.pdbx_seq_one_letter_code
_entity_poly.pdbx_strand_id
1 'polypeptide(L)'
;MLKPERMVKISVVGPRDYFEEVSEILYALNALHIESPSEEEYFTLGEPFGKAGVLSRSLVQLRSILSYLKLDPKTFAPKRIYRIEEITTNLDAKLEEYQREIGAKIEKIRELEEKIQSPNGRTENT
;
A
#
# COMPACT_ATOMS: atom_id res chain seq x y z
N MET A 1 9.52 23.04 -31.88
CA MET A 1 10.36 23.39 -30.72
C MET A 1 9.60 22.99 -29.47
N LEU A 2 10.13 22.10 -28.63
CA LEU A 2 9.56 21.78 -27.33
C LEU A 2 10.13 22.77 -26.31
N LYS A 3 9.49 23.92 -26.15
CA LYS A 3 9.79 24.79 -25.01
C LYS A 3 8.93 24.35 -23.83
N PRO A 4 9.46 24.31 -22.60
CA PRO A 4 8.65 24.08 -21.41
C PRO A 4 7.52 25.10 -21.32
N GLU A 5 6.30 24.64 -21.05
CA GLU A 5 5.18 25.52 -20.76
C GLU A 5 5.33 26.15 -19.38
N ARG A 6 4.91 27.41 -19.25
CA ARG A 6 5.02 28.13 -17.97
C ARG A 6 4.01 27.56 -16.98
N MET A 7 4.50 26.95 -15.90
CA MET A 7 3.66 26.52 -14.78
C MET A 7 3.52 27.63 -13.74
N VAL A 8 2.40 27.63 -13.03
CA VAL A 8 2.13 28.54 -11.91
C VAL A 8 1.77 27.72 -10.67
N LYS A 9 2.30 28.12 -9.51
CA LYS A 9 1.91 27.54 -8.23
C LYS A 9 0.60 28.18 -7.77
N ILE A 10 -0.36 27.35 -7.37
CA ILE A 10 -1.66 27.78 -6.86
C ILE A 10 -1.91 27.13 -5.49
N SER A 11 -2.64 27.83 -4.64
CA SER A 11 -3.18 27.27 -3.39
C SER A 11 -4.70 27.27 -3.50
N VAL A 12 -5.32 26.11 -3.27
CA VAL A 12 -6.78 25.92 -3.33
C VAL A 12 -7.30 25.80 -1.91
N VAL A 13 -8.30 26.61 -1.56
CA VAL A 13 -8.92 26.65 -0.24
C VAL A 13 -10.43 26.57 -0.39
N GLY A 14 -11.09 25.81 0.47
CA GLY A 14 -12.54 25.62 0.41
C GLY A 14 -13.07 24.80 1.58
N PRO A 15 -14.39 24.62 1.68
CA PRO A 15 -14.99 23.79 2.71
C PRO A 15 -14.59 22.33 2.54
N ARG A 16 -14.35 21.63 3.66
CA ARG A 16 -13.92 20.22 3.70
C ARG A 16 -14.88 19.30 2.93
N ASP A 17 -16.17 19.60 2.94
CA ASP A 17 -17.20 18.77 2.31
C ASP A 17 -17.05 18.66 0.79
N TYR A 18 -16.37 19.62 0.15
CA TYR A 18 -16.13 19.60 -1.30
C TYR A 18 -14.76 19.06 -1.69
N PHE A 19 -13.88 18.77 -0.73
CA PHE A 19 -12.49 18.38 -1.04
C PHE A 19 -12.42 17.04 -1.79
N GLU A 20 -13.29 16.07 -1.50
CA GLU A 20 -13.31 14.78 -2.21
C GLU A 20 -13.64 15.01 -3.70
N GLU A 21 -14.73 15.73 -3.98
CA GLU A 21 -15.18 16.04 -5.34
C GLU A 21 -14.14 16.87 -6.12
N VAL A 22 -13.60 17.93 -5.50
CA VAL A 22 -12.58 18.78 -6.12
C VAL A 22 -11.31 17.97 -6.41
N SER A 23 -10.88 17.09 -5.50
CA SER A 23 -9.68 16.26 -5.71
C SER A 23 -9.83 15.34 -6.92
N GLU A 24 -11.01 14.73 -7.10
CA GLU A 24 -11.32 13.88 -8.26
C GLU A 24 -11.32 14.68 -9.57
N ILE A 25 -11.92 15.87 -9.58
CA ILE A 25 -11.92 16.76 -10.76
C ILE A 25 -10.49 17.17 -11.12
N LEU A 26 -9.69 17.60 -10.15
CA LEU A 26 -8.30 18.00 -10.36
C LEU A 26 -7.44 16.83 -10.86
N TYR A 27 -7.67 15.62 -10.34
CA TYR A 27 -7.02 14.40 -10.82
C TYR A 27 -7.41 14.10 -12.28
N ALA A 28 -8.70 14.15 -12.61
CA ALA A 28 -9.21 13.89 -13.95
C ALA A 28 -8.71 14.90 -15.00
N LEU A 29 -8.48 16.15 -14.61
CA LEU A 29 -7.94 17.19 -15.49
C LEU A 29 -6.48 16.91 -15.92
N ASN A 30 -5.73 16.13 -15.13
CA ASN A 30 -4.34 15.75 -15.41
C ASN A 30 -3.41 16.94 -15.79
N ALA A 31 -3.68 18.12 -15.21
CA ALA A 31 -2.99 19.37 -15.52
C ALA A 31 -2.16 19.92 -14.34
N LEU A 32 -2.10 19.17 -13.25
CA LEU A 32 -1.56 19.63 -11.96
C LEU A 32 -0.44 18.71 -11.49
N HIS A 33 0.59 19.33 -10.93
CA HIS A 33 1.59 18.63 -10.13
C HIS A 33 1.31 18.95 -8.66
N ILE A 34 0.98 17.93 -7.88
CA ILE A 34 0.71 18.07 -6.44
C ILE A 34 2.06 18.00 -5.70
N GLU A 35 2.42 19.09 -5.02
CA GLU A 35 3.55 19.09 -4.09
C GLU A 35 3.16 18.35 -2.80
N SER A 36 4.13 17.69 -2.17
CA SER A 36 3.92 17.09 -0.86
C SER A 36 3.49 18.17 0.14
N PRO A 37 2.34 18.01 0.81
CA PRO A 37 1.89 19.02 1.76
C PRO A 37 2.80 19.01 2.99
N SER A 38 3.14 20.20 3.48
CA SER A 38 3.90 20.42 4.71
C SER A 38 3.00 21.07 5.76
N GLU A 39 3.22 20.72 7.02
CA GLU A 39 2.57 21.43 8.13
C GLU A 39 3.19 22.83 8.28
N GLU A 40 2.33 23.83 8.46
CA GLU A 40 2.69 25.21 8.75
C GLU A 40 2.01 25.66 10.06
N GLU A 41 2.44 26.78 10.63
CA GLU A 41 1.99 27.26 11.95
C GLU A 41 0.46 27.32 12.12
N TYR A 42 -0.27 27.58 11.03
CA TYR A 42 -1.74 27.67 11.01
C TYR A 42 -2.42 26.57 10.20
N PHE A 43 -1.66 25.65 9.59
CA PHE A 43 -2.17 24.60 8.72
C PHE A 43 -1.56 23.26 9.09
N THR A 44 -2.36 22.43 9.75
CA THR A 44 -2.00 21.04 10.06
C THR A 44 -2.54 20.09 8.99
N LEU A 45 -1.85 18.97 8.80
CA LEU A 45 -2.35 17.90 7.94
C LEU A 45 -3.58 17.26 8.61
N GLY A 46 -4.69 17.24 7.87
CA GLY A 46 -5.90 16.55 8.31
C GLY A 46 -5.81 15.04 8.12
N GLU A 47 -6.77 14.33 8.72
CA GLU A 47 -6.95 12.91 8.47
C GLU A 47 -7.42 12.65 7.02
N PRO A 48 -6.92 11.58 6.37
CA PRO A 48 -7.41 11.14 5.08
C PRO A 48 -8.93 10.92 5.09
N PHE A 49 -9.58 11.11 3.94
CA PHE A 49 -10.98 10.72 3.78
C PHE A 49 -11.15 9.22 4.08
N GLY A 50 -12.30 8.84 4.66
CA GLY A 50 -12.53 7.49 5.16
C GLY A 50 -12.20 6.39 4.15
N LYS A 51 -12.60 6.57 2.88
CA LYS A 51 -12.28 5.65 1.77
C LYS A 51 -10.77 5.54 1.52
N ALA A 52 -10.06 6.67 1.46
CA ALA A 52 -8.62 6.71 1.27
C ALA A 52 -7.87 6.03 2.43
N GLY A 53 -8.36 6.18 3.66
CA GLY A 53 -7.82 5.49 4.83
C GLY A 53 -7.92 3.96 4.72
N VAL A 54 -9.05 3.44 4.24
CA VAL A 54 -9.22 1.98 4.00
C VAL A 54 -8.22 1.50 2.95
N LEU A 55 -8.17 2.14 1.79
CA LEU A 55 -7.26 1.76 0.70
C LEU A 55 -5.78 1.85 1.12
N SER A 56 -5.41 2.86 1.90
CA SER A 56 -4.06 3.01 2.42
C SER A 56 -3.68 1.84 3.33
N ARG A 57 -4.58 1.42 4.23
CA ARG A 57 -4.34 0.24 5.10
C ARG A 57 -4.19 -1.02 4.26
N SER A 58 -5.07 -1.24 3.30
CA SER A 58 -5.01 -2.38 2.38
C SER A 58 -3.69 -2.41 1.59
N LEU A 59 -3.19 -1.26 1.15
CA LEU A 59 -1.90 -1.15 0.45
C LEU A 59 -0.70 -1.45 1.36
N VAL A 60 -0.71 -0.94 2.59
CA VAL A 60 0.34 -1.23 3.58
C VAL A 60 0.38 -2.72 3.90
N GLN A 61 -0.79 -3.33 4.10
CA GLN A 61 -0.94 -4.78 4.32
C GLN A 61 -0.37 -5.59 3.16
N LEU A 62 -0.70 -5.23 1.92
CA LEU A 62 -0.16 -5.90 0.74
C LEU A 62 1.36 -5.77 0.64
N ARG A 63 1.92 -4.59 0.93
CA ARG A 63 3.38 -4.36 0.94
C ARG A 63 4.08 -5.18 2.02
N SER A 64 3.46 -5.32 3.19
CA SER A 64 3.98 -6.17 4.27
C SER A 64 4.05 -7.64 3.83
N ILE A 65 2.99 -8.15 3.19
CA ILE A 65 2.96 -9.49 2.61
C ILE A 65 4.09 -9.69 1.59
N LEU A 66 4.23 -8.76 0.63
CA LEU A 66 5.27 -8.84 -0.39
C LEU A 66 6.68 -8.83 0.22
N SER A 67 6.91 -7.95 1.21
CA SER A 67 8.18 -7.87 1.93
C SER A 67 8.50 -9.17 2.64
N TYR A 68 7.52 -9.78 3.33
CA TYR A 68 7.70 -11.05 4.00
C TYR A 68 8.08 -12.17 3.03
N LEU A 69 7.38 -12.24 1.89
CA LEU A 69 7.64 -13.22 0.83
C LEU A 69 8.90 -12.90 0.00
N LYS A 70 9.57 -11.77 0.28
CA LYS A 70 10.73 -11.25 -0.47
C LYS A 70 10.45 -11.12 -1.97
N LEU A 71 9.22 -10.70 -2.30
CA LEU A 71 8.77 -10.49 -3.68
C LEU A 71 8.93 -9.01 -4.05
N ASP A 72 9.64 -8.74 -5.15
CA ASP A 72 9.64 -7.41 -5.76
C ASP A 72 8.52 -7.32 -6.81
N PRO A 73 7.48 -6.49 -6.62
CA PRO A 73 6.40 -6.37 -7.58
C PRO A 73 6.86 -5.95 -8.99
N LYS A 74 8.05 -5.35 -9.15
CA LYS A 74 8.61 -4.97 -10.46
C LYS A 74 9.13 -6.15 -11.27
N THR A 75 9.41 -7.29 -10.63
CA THR A 75 9.99 -8.47 -11.31
C THR A 75 8.94 -9.45 -11.81
N PHE A 76 7.68 -9.29 -11.41
CA PHE A 76 6.59 -10.17 -11.81
C PHE A 76 5.68 -9.50 -12.84
N ALA A 77 5.48 -10.16 -13.97
CA ALA A 77 4.43 -9.78 -14.91
C ALA A 77 3.08 -10.29 -14.38
N PRO A 78 2.05 -9.42 -14.24
CA PRO A 78 0.74 -9.86 -13.80
C PRO A 78 0.13 -10.80 -14.83
N LYS A 79 -0.33 -11.98 -14.38
CA LYS A 79 -1.00 -12.98 -15.25
C LYS A 79 -2.36 -12.49 -15.77
N ARG A 80 -2.97 -11.54 -15.08
CA ARG A 80 -4.29 -10.97 -15.38
C ARG A 80 -4.36 -9.54 -14.89
N ILE A 81 -5.00 -8.68 -15.69
CA ILE A 81 -5.36 -7.31 -15.31
C ILE A 81 -6.80 -7.36 -14.77
N TYR A 82 -7.02 -6.78 -13.59
CA TYR A 82 -8.34 -6.69 -12.97
C TYR A 82 -8.99 -5.35 -13.33
N ARG A 83 -10.32 -5.36 -13.51
CA ARG A 83 -11.10 -4.12 -13.58
C ARG A 83 -11.25 -3.51 -12.19
N ILE A 84 -11.50 -2.19 -12.14
CA ILE A 84 -11.61 -1.44 -10.88
C ILE A 84 -12.73 -2.04 -10.01
N GLU A 85 -13.87 -2.39 -10.60
CA GLU A 85 -15.02 -2.93 -9.86
C GLU A 85 -14.73 -4.31 -9.25
N GLU A 86 -13.89 -5.09 -9.92
CA GLU A 86 -13.45 -6.39 -9.41
C GLU A 86 -12.49 -6.21 -8.23
N ILE A 87 -11.62 -5.21 -8.28
CA ILE A 87 -10.71 -4.86 -7.19
C ILE A 87 -11.53 -4.38 -5.99
N THR A 88 -12.42 -3.41 -6.16
CA THR A 88 -13.20 -2.85 -5.04
C THR A 88 -14.08 -3.89 -4.35
N THR A 89 -14.59 -4.88 -5.10
CA THR A 89 -15.45 -5.93 -4.54
C THR A 89 -14.67 -7.03 -3.80
N ASN A 90 -13.48 -7.39 -4.29
CA ASN A 90 -12.77 -8.59 -3.82
C ASN A 90 -11.48 -8.32 -3.04
N LEU A 91 -11.01 -7.07 -2.99
CA LEU A 91 -9.71 -6.73 -2.41
C LEU A 91 -9.62 -7.15 -0.94
N ASP A 92 -10.61 -6.80 -0.13
CA ASP A 92 -10.59 -7.06 1.31
C ASP A 92 -10.61 -8.57 1.60
N ALA A 93 -11.51 -9.31 0.93
CA ALA A 93 -11.60 -10.76 1.06
C ALA A 93 -10.29 -11.47 0.70
N LYS A 94 -9.65 -11.07 -0.41
CA LYS A 94 -8.34 -11.64 -0.82
C LYS A 94 -7.21 -11.27 0.12
N LEU A 95 -7.20 -10.06 0.65
CA LEU A 95 -6.18 -9.62 1.60
C LEU A 95 -6.28 -10.37 2.93
N GLU A 96 -7.49 -10.66 3.41
CA GLU A 96 -7.72 -11.52 4.57
C GLU A 96 -7.31 -12.96 4.32
N GLU A 97 -7.66 -13.51 3.15
CA GLU A 97 -7.25 -14.85 2.72
C GLU A 97 -5.72 -14.99 2.73
N TYR A 98 -5.02 -14.07 2.06
CA TYR A 98 -3.56 -14.10 2.00
C TYR A 98 -2.91 -13.90 3.37
N GLN A 99 -3.44 -13.00 4.22
CA GLN A 99 -2.93 -12.85 5.58
C GLN A 99 -3.02 -14.15 6.37
N ARG A 100 -4.16 -14.84 6.28
CA ARG A 100 -4.39 -16.10 6.99
C ARG A 100 -3.46 -17.20 6.50
N GLU A 101 -3.36 -17.38 5.19
CA GLU A 101 -2.53 -18.43 4.61
C GLU A 101 -1.04 -18.20 4.87
N ILE A 102 -0.58 -16.97 4.72
CA ILE A 102 0.82 -16.61 4.96
C ILE A 102 1.11 -16.75 6.45
N GLY A 103 0.24 -16.24 7.34
CA GLY A 103 0.37 -16.39 8.78
C GLY A 103 0.53 -17.85 9.22
N ALA A 104 -0.33 -18.74 8.74
CA ALA A 104 -0.24 -20.16 9.04
C ALA A 104 1.08 -20.80 8.53
N LYS A 105 1.56 -20.40 7.36
CA LYS A 105 2.86 -20.86 6.84
C LYS A 105 4.03 -20.33 7.65
N ILE A 106 3.97 -19.09 8.14
CA ILE A 106 4.98 -18.48 9.02
C ILE A 106 5.11 -19.28 10.31
N GLU A 107 3.99 -19.55 10.97
CA GLU A 107 3.96 -20.35 12.19
C GLU A 107 4.56 -21.73 11.93
N LYS A 108 4.20 -22.35 10.79
CA LYS A 108 4.74 -23.64 10.44
C LYS A 108 6.26 -23.64 10.22
N ILE A 109 6.79 -22.61 9.56
CA ILE A 109 8.23 -22.46 9.36
C ILE A 109 8.93 -22.35 10.72
N ARG A 110 8.42 -21.52 11.63
CA ARG A 110 8.98 -21.36 12.99
C ARG A 110 8.98 -22.68 13.77
N GLU A 111 7.86 -23.41 13.77
CA GLU A 111 7.79 -24.73 14.42
C GLU A 111 8.84 -25.71 13.88
N LEU A 112 9.09 -25.69 12.57
CA LEU A 112 10.07 -26.57 11.94
C LEU A 112 11.50 -26.15 12.25
N GLU A 113 11.79 -24.86 12.25
CA GLU A 113 13.09 -24.30 12.65
C GLU A 113 13.42 -24.65 14.11
N GLU A 114 12.47 -24.51 15.02
CA GLU A 114 12.63 -24.89 16.43
C GLU A 114 12.91 -26.39 16.58
N LYS A 115 12.23 -27.24 15.81
CA LYS A 115 12.47 -28.69 15.80
C LYS A 115 13.85 -29.06 15.27
N ILE A 116 14.33 -28.35 14.25
CA ILE A 116 15.68 -28.54 13.69
C ILE A 116 16.75 -28.12 14.71
N GLN A 117 16.51 -27.07 15.48
CA GLN A 117 17.44 -26.59 16.52
C GLN A 117 17.46 -27.48 17.78
N SER A 118 16.39 -28.22 18.06
CA SER A 118 16.19 -28.83 19.38
C SER A 118 16.79 -30.24 19.62
N PRO A 119 17.36 -30.97 18.63
CA PRO A 119 18.47 -31.87 18.98
C PRO A 119 19.44 -32.17 17.81
N ASN A 120 20.52 -31.40 17.68
CA ASN A 120 21.75 -31.84 17.00
C ASN A 120 22.99 -31.67 17.89
N GLY A 121 22.80 -31.70 19.22
CA GLY A 121 23.82 -31.39 20.22
C GLY A 121 24.20 -32.53 21.18
N ARG A 122 24.05 -33.81 20.79
CA ARG A 122 24.40 -34.96 21.68
C ARG A 122 25.01 -36.20 21.01
N THR A 123 25.50 -36.12 19.77
CA THR A 123 26.18 -37.27 19.14
C THR A 123 27.48 -36.86 18.49
N GLU A 124 28.47 -36.52 19.30
CA GLU A 124 29.89 -36.57 18.94
C GLU A 124 30.69 -36.34 20.23
N ASN A 125 30.91 -37.41 21.00
CA ASN A 125 32.02 -37.57 21.95
C ASN A 125 31.89 -38.96 22.63
N THR A 126 32.34 -39.99 21.91
CA THR A 126 32.88 -41.24 22.45
C THR A 126 33.98 -41.71 21.52
#